data_AF-A0A380JEF7-F1
#
_entry.id   AF-A0A380JEF7-F1
#
_cell.length_a   1.000
_cell.length_b   1.000
_cell.length_c   1.000
_cell.angle_alpha   90.00
_cell.angle_beta   90.00
_cell.angle_gamma   90.00
#
_symmetry.space_group_name_H-M   'P 1'
#
loop_
_entity.id
_entity.type
_entity.pdbx_description
1 polymer ?
#
loop_
_entity_poly.entity_id
_entity_poly.type
_entity_poly.pdbx_seq_one_letter_code
_entity_poly.pdbx_strand_id
1 'polypeptide(L)'
;MKTLEEIYNQHAEMPYIWPKYEEELRRKPIPKRNMERTKEGLLPGHIILLWRINFGTYTTQSPLHKYFYTTYGINAQKELDWLIEQGYIRLMTDQESLIYLRAGQVKDFLKAKDVKGLPKMKRPDLDQKMAEVYSEENLAPLFDLRGYVLTEKGQETLAAHPEIVERHPQKKF
;
A
#
# COMPACT_ATOMS: atom_id res chain seq x y z
N MET A 1 3.60 18.78 31.54
CA MET A 1 3.91 18.32 30.17
C MET A 1 2.76 18.78 29.29
N LYS A 2 3.00 19.37 28.11
CA LYS A 2 1.91 19.87 27.26
C LYS A 2 0.96 18.74 26.86
N THR A 3 -0.33 19.01 26.82
CA THR A 3 -1.36 18.15 26.24
C THR A 3 -1.14 17.99 24.73
N LEU A 4 -1.69 16.95 24.12
CA LEU A 4 -1.56 16.77 22.66
C LEU A 4 -2.28 17.89 21.92
N GLU A 5 -3.40 18.35 22.45
CA GLU A 5 -4.19 19.47 21.97
C GLU A 5 -3.35 20.77 21.97
N GLU A 6 -2.61 21.05 23.05
CA GLU A 6 -1.69 22.20 23.12
C GLU A 6 -0.50 22.08 22.16
N ILE A 7 -0.04 20.86 21.88
CA ILE A 7 1.06 20.61 20.94
C ILE A 7 0.62 20.87 19.49
N TYR A 8 -0.60 20.46 19.16
CA TYR A 8 -1.13 20.47 17.80
C TYR A 8 -2.09 21.64 17.49
N ASN A 9 -2.29 22.58 18.42
CA ASN A 9 -3.22 23.70 18.26
C ASN A 9 -2.95 24.63 17.06
N GLN A 10 -1.74 24.62 16.53
CA GLN A 10 -1.33 25.43 15.38
C GLN A 10 -1.16 24.59 14.11
N HIS A 11 -1.58 23.32 14.11
CA HIS A 11 -1.65 22.51 12.92
C HIS A 11 -2.95 22.82 12.18
N ALA A 12 -2.92 22.73 10.84
CA ALA A 12 -4.12 22.95 10.04
C ALA A 12 -5.20 21.87 10.31
N GLU A 13 -4.77 20.68 10.73
CA GLU A 13 -5.63 19.57 11.12
C GLU A 13 -5.00 18.78 12.27
N MET A 14 -5.84 18.25 13.17
CA MET A 14 -5.39 17.38 14.26
C MET A 14 -4.92 16.04 13.68
N PRO A 15 -3.68 15.60 13.93
CA PRO A 15 -3.25 14.28 13.50
C PRO A 15 -4.06 13.17 14.18
N TYR A 16 -4.23 12.06 13.48
CA TYR A 16 -4.69 10.82 14.10
C TYR A 16 -3.65 10.34 15.12
N ILE A 17 -4.06 10.25 16.38
CA ILE A 17 -3.24 9.78 17.49
C ILE A 17 -3.58 8.32 17.77
N TRP A 18 -2.66 7.42 17.44
CA TRP A 18 -2.75 6.06 17.97
C TRP A 18 -2.26 6.07 19.43
N PRO A 19 -3.04 5.61 20.43
CA PRO A 19 -2.63 5.55 21.84
C PRO A 19 -1.23 4.99 22.08
N LYS A 20 -0.81 3.99 21.29
CA LYS A 20 0.52 3.37 21.34
C LYS A 20 1.68 4.37 21.18
N TYR A 21 1.49 5.45 20.45
CA TYR A 21 2.53 6.41 20.09
C TYR A 21 2.38 7.77 20.78
N GLU A 22 1.40 7.92 21.68
CA GLU A 22 1.11 9.20 22.35
C GLU A 22 2.35 9.80 23.04
N GLU A 23 3.08 9.01 23.84
CA GLU A 23 4.30 9.46 24.51
C GLU A 23 5.41 9.85 23.51
N GLU A 24 5.55 9.13 22.41
CA GLU A 24 6.49 9.47 21.33
C GLU A 24 6.11 10.81 20.69
N LEU A 25 4.83 11.03 20.43
CA LEU A 25 4.29 12.25 19.83
C LEU A 25 4.39 13.47 20.76
N ARG A 26 4.33 13.27 22.09
CA ARG A 26 4.60 14.35 23.05
C ARG A 26 6.05 14.80 23.04
N ARG A 27 6.99 13.87 22.79
CA ARG A 27 8.44 14.16 22.72
C ARG A 27 8.86 14.68 21.35
N LYS A 28 8.29 14.11 20.29
CA LYS A 28 8.57 14.44 18.90
C LYS A 28 7.25 14.63 18.15
N PRO A 29 6.68 15.85 18.20
CA PRO A 29 5.44 16.16 17.50
C PRO A 29 5.55 15.97 15.98
N ILE A 30 4.44 15.61 15.37
CA ILE A 30 4.30 15.58 13.90
C ILE A 30 4.52 17.00 13.36
N PRO A 31 5.32 17.19 12.29
CA PRO A 31 5.51 18.51 11.67
C PRO A 31 4.19 19.10 11.12
N LYS A 32 3.96 20.41 11.30
CA LYS A 32 2.76 21.13 10.80
C LYS A 32 2.44 20.86 9.34
N ARG A 33 3.46 20.95 8.49
CA ARG A 33 3.38 20.67 7.05
C ARG A 33 2.81 19.31 6.69
N ASN A 34 2.92 18.31 7.58
CA ASN A 34 2.37 16.97 7.32
C ASN A 34 0.87 16.90 7.59
N MET A 35 0.31 17.94 8.20
CA MET A 35 -1.12 18.13 8.45
C MET A 35 -1.72 19.23 7.56
N GLU A 36 -0.99 19.66 6.53
CA GLU A 36 -1.48 20.59 5.51
C GLU A 36 -1.91 19.77 4.28
N ARG A 37 -3.16 19.93 3.86
CA ARG A 37 -3.68 19.21 2.68
C ARG A 37 -3.18 19.83 1.39
N THR A 38 -2.98 19.00 0.37
CA THR A 38 -2.77 19.43 -1.01
C THR A 38 -4.06 20.06 -1.58
N LYS A 39 -3.99 20.61 -2.79
CA LYS A 39 -5.16 21.22 -3.46
C LYS A 39 -6.28 20.21 -3.71
N GLU A 40 -5.91 18.95 -3.86
CA GLU A 40 -6.76 17.78 -4.07
C GLU A 40 -7.33 17.24 -2.75
N GLY A 41 -6.97 17.86 -1.61
CA GLY A 41 -7.45 17.46 -0.28
C GLY A 41 -6.65 16.32 0.35
N LEU A 42 -5.48 15.96 -0.19
CA LEU A 42 -4.67 14.86 0.32
C LEU A 42 -3.68 15.34 1.40
N LEU A 43 -3.49 14.56 2.47
CA LEU A 43 -2.36 14.81 3.38
C LEU A 43 -1.08 14.21 2.78
N PRO A 44 0.11 14.74 3.15
CA PRO A 44 1.38 14.14 2.78
C PRO A 44 1.50 12.65 3.11
N GLY A 45 0.82 12.18 4.16
CA GLY A 45 0.70 10.75 4.47
C GLY A 45 0.08 9.92 3.34
N HIS A 46 -0.93 10.46 2.63
CA HIS A 46 -1.56 9.81 1.48
C HIS A 46 -0.59 9.71 0.31
N ILE A 47 0.15 10.78 0.00
CA ILE A 47 1.14 10.76 -1.07
C ILE A 47 2.23 9.71 -0.79
N ILE A 48 2.63 9.55 0.48
CA ILE A 48 3.57 8.50 0.86
C ILE A 48 2.96 7.09 0.81
N LEU A 49 1.65 6.91 1.06
CA LEU A 49 0.97 5.64 0.78
C LEU A 49 1.03 5.32 -0.71
N LEU A 50 0.68 6.27 -1.58
CA LEU A 50 0.74 6.09 -3.04
C LEU A 50 2.17 5.74 -3.49
N TRP A 51 3.17 6.48 -3.00
CA TRP A 51 4.58 6.21 -3.29
C TRP A 51 5.02 4.80 -2.87
N ARG A 52 4.62 4.34 -1.68
CA ARG A 52 4.94 3.00 -1.20
C ARG A 52 4.30 1.90 -2.04
N ILE A 53 3.08 2.13 -2.51
CA ILE A 53 2.35 1.20 -3.39
C ILE A 53 2.98 1.17 -4.78
N ASN A 54 3.50 2.30 -5.28
CA ASN A 54 4.16 2.39 -6.58
C ASN A 54 5.40 1.48 -6.70
N PHE A 55 5.98 1.02 -5.58
CA PHE A 55 7.05 0.02 -5.60
C PHE A 55 6.57 -1.40 -5.95
N GLY A 56 5.27 -1.65 -6.01
CA GLY A 56 4.69 -2.96 -6.36
C GLY A 56 4.88 -4.06 -5.31
N THR A 57 5.39 -3.72 -4.12
CA THR A 57 5.68 -4.68 -3.04
C THR A 57 4.65 -4.65 -1.91
N TYR A 58 3.69 -3.73 -1.94
CA TYR A 58 2.68 -3.56 -0.91
C TYR A 58 1.45 -4.42 -1.19
N THR A 59 1.04 -5.21 -0.19
CA THR A 59 -0.02 -6.22 -0.30
C THR A 59 -1.01 -6.14 0.86
N THR A 60 -2.14 -6.83 0.76
CA THR A 60 -3.15 -6.93 1.84
C THR A 60 -2.61 -7.55 3.14
N GLN A 61 -1.45 -8.21 3.10
CA GLN A 61 -0.77 -8.76 4.28
C GLN A 61 0.44 -7.93 4.73
N SER A 62 0.76 -6.84 4.01
CA SER A 62 1.89 -5.98 4.35
C SER A 62 1.58 -5.17 5.62
N PRO A 63 2.46 -5.19 6.64
CA PRO A 63 2.25 -4.38 7.83
C PRO A 63 2.40 -2.89 7.52
N LEU A 64 1.48 -2.08 8.04
CA LEU A 64 1.54 -0.62 7.95
C LEU A 64 2.71 -0.09 8.79
N HIS A 65 3.58 0.70 8.17
CA HIS A 65 4.77 1.20 8.84
C HIS A 65 4.45 2.29 9.87
N LYS A 66 5.16 2.30 11.01
CA LYS A 66 4.89 3.21 12.14
C LYS A 66 4.90 4.71 11.78
N TYR A 67 5.68 5.12 10.77
CA TYR A 67 5.82 6.53 10.38
C TYR A 67 4.50 7.13 9.90
N PHE A 68 3.53 6.32 9.46
CA PHE A 68 2.22 6.88 9.09
C PHE A 68 1.51 7.50 10.29
N TYR A 69 1.73 6.93 11.48
CA TYR A 69 1.21 7.43 12.74
C TYR A 69 2.14 8.47 13.38
N THR A 70 3.47 8.27 13.31
CA THR A 70 4.42 9.11 14.06
C THR A 70 5.04 10.26 13.27
N THR A 71 5.01 10.20 11.94
CA THR A 71 5.52 11.26 11.06
C THR A 71 4.39 11.94 10.30
N TYR A 72 3.39 11.19 9.83
CA TYR A 72 2.34 11.72 8.95
C TYR A 72 0.98 11.91 9.62
N GLY A 73 0.78 11.39 10.83
CA GLY A 73 -0.45 11.62 11.59
C GLY A 73 -1.72 11.08 10.95
N ILE A 74 -1.63 9.98 10.19
CA ILE A 74 -2.80 9.37 9.54
C ILE A 74 -3.11 7.99 10.10
N ASN A 75 -4.39 7.62 10.08
CA ASN A 75 -4.79 6.24 10.30
C ASN A 75 -4.57 5.44 9.01
N ALA A 76 -3.37 4.88 8.85
CA ALA A 76 -2.93 4.32 7.57
C ALA A 76 -3.87 3.27 6.96
N GLN A 77 -4.55 2.45 7.76
CA GLN A 77 -5.52 1.49 7.23
C GLN A 77 -6.76 2.21 6.69
N LYS A 78 -7.36 3.07 7.52
CA LYS A 78 -8.55 3.85 7.13
C LYS A 78 -8.27 4.71 5.89
N GLU A 79 -7.12 5.35 5.82
CA GLU A 79 -6.76 6.19 4.67
C GLU A 79 -6.46 5.35 3.42
N LEU A 80 -5.92 4.14 3.58
CA LEU A 80 -5.74 3.21 2.47
C LEU A 80 -7.10 2.80 1.87
N ASP A 81 -8.06 2.45 2.73
CA ASP A 81 -9.43 2.12 2.32
C ASP A 81 -10.09 3.30 1.60
N TRP A 82 -9.94 4.51 2.15
CA TRP A 82 -10.43 5.74 1.51
C TRP A 82 -9.78 6.00 0.15
N LEU A 83 -8.47 5.79 0.01
CA LEU A 83 -7.79 5.95 -1.28
C LEU A 83 -8.27 4.95 -2.35
N ILE A 84 -8.72 3.76 -1.94
CA ILE A 84 -9.38 2.79 -2.81
C ILE A 84 -10.76 3.30 -3.23
N GLU A 85 -11.58 3.72 -2.25
CA GLU A 85 -12.92 4.28 -2.51
C GLU A 85 -12.89 5.50 -3.43
N GLN A 86 -11.87 6.36 -3.29
CA GLN A 86 -11.67 7.54 -4.12
C GLN A 86 -10.99 7.25 -5.47
N GLY A 87 -10.68 5.98 -5.75
CA GLY A 87 -10.13 5.55 -7.04
C GLY A 87 -8.69 5.96 -7.30
N TYR A 88 -7.87 6.22 -6.27
CA TYR A 88 -6.42 6.41 -6.43
C TYR A 88 -5.69 5.07 -6.47
N ILE A 89 -6.23 4.06 -5.79
CA ILE A 89 -5.68 2.72 -5.69
C ILE A 89 -6.77 1.74 -6.09
N ARG A 90 -6.38 0.62 -6.70
CA ARG A 90 -7.23 -0.57 -6.79
C ARG A 90 -6.49 -1.78 -6.23
N LEU A 91 -7.27 -2.76 -5.79
CA LEU A 91 -6.72 -4.10 -5.57
C LEU A 91 -6.41 -4.74 -6.92
N MET A 92 -5.33 -5.52 -6.95
CA MET A 92 -5.03 -6.40 -8.06
C MET A 92 -6.05 -7.54 -8.10
N THR A 93 -6.33 -8.09 -9.28
CA THR A 93 -7.14 -9.30 -9.42
C THR A 93 -6.41 -10.53 -8.87
N ASP A 94 -7.07 -11.69 -8.88
CA ASP A 94 -6.45 -12.94 -8.42
C ASP A 94 -5.34 -13.33 -9.40
N GLN A 95 -5.58 -13.23 -10.71
CA GLN A 95 -4.55 -13.47 -11.72
C GLN A 95 -3.37 -12.49 -11.61
N GLU A 96 -3.65 -11.20 -11.50
CA GLU A 96 -2.60 -10.18 -11.34
C GLU A 96 -1.75 -10.45 -10.08
N SER A 97 -2.38 -10.91 -9.00
CA SER A 97 -1.71 -11.17 -7.71
C SER A 97 -0.85 -12.44 -7.69
N LEU A 98 -0.85 -13.25 -8.76
CA LEU A 98 -0.01 -14.45 -8.85
C LEU A 98 1.48 -14.13 -8.66
N ILE A 99 1.93 -12.92 -9.05
CA ILE A 99 3.33 -12.49 -8.95
C ILE A 99 3.89 -12.58 -7.52
N TYR A 100 3.02 -12.55 -6.51
CA TYR A 100 3.42 -12.64 -5.09
C TYR A 100 3.57 -14.09 -4.60
N LEU A 101 3.07 -15.07 -5.35
CA LEU A 101 3.17 -16.48 -4.99
C LEU A 101 4.50 -17.07 -5.43
N ARG A 102 5.02 -18.03 -4.68
CA ARG A 102 6.20 -18.78 -5.08
C ARG A 102 5.86 -19.69 -6.26
N ALA A 103 6.83 -19.92 -7.16
CA ALA A 103 6.64 -20.80 -8.31
C ALA A 103 6.16 -22.21 -7.94
N GLY A 104 6.55 -22.72 -6.76
CA GLY A 104 6.04 -24.00 -6.23
C GLY A 104 4.53 -24.00 -6.02
N GLN A 105 3.98 -22.96 -5.38
CA GLN A 105 2.54 -22.84 -5.14
C GLN A 105 1.75 -22.77 -6.45
N VAL A 106 2.26 -22.01 -7.42
CA VAL A 106 1.65 -21.92 -8.76
C VAL A 106 1.66 -23.29 -9.46
N LYS A 107 2.75 -24.06 -9.34
CA LYS A 107 2.81 -25.44 -9.86
C LYS A 107 1.80 -26.34 -9.16
N ASP A 108 1.59 -26.20 -7.86
CA ASP A 108 0.61 -27.00 -7.13
C ASP A 108 -0.82 -26.74 -7.62
N PHE A 109 -1.17 -25.48 -7.91
CA PHE A 109 -2.46 -25.13 -8.52
C PHE A 109 -2.62 -25.77 -9.90
N LEU A 110 -1.64 -25.60 -10.80
CA LEU A 110 -1.69 -26.21 -12.14
C LEU A 110 -1.76 -27.75 -12.09
N LYS A 111 -1.08 -28.37 -11.12
CA LYS A 111 -1.12 -29.82 -10.89
C LYS A 111 -2.52 -30.29 -10.49
N ALA A 112 -3.26 -29.50 -9.70
CA ALA A 112 -4.65 -29.80 -9.34
C ALA A 112 -5.62 -29.75 -10.53
N LYS A 113 -5.18 -29.21 -11.68
CA LYS A 113 -5.89 -29.22 -12.98
C LYS A 113 -5.27 -30.19 -13.98
N ASP A 114 -4.48 -31.16 -13.50
CA ASP A 114 -3.83 -32.21 -14.30
C ASP A 114 -2.87 -31.71 -15.39
N VAL A 115 -2.32 -30.50 -15.24
CA VAL A 115 -1.33 -29.96 -16.19
C VAL A 115 0.00 -30.71 -16.08
N LYS A 116 0.51 -31.17 -17.23
CA LYS A 116 1.77 -31.93 -17.33
C LYS A 116 2.97 -31.04 -17.68
N GLY A 117 4.18 -31.53 -17.42
CA GLY A 117 5.43 -30.84 -17.82
C GLY A 117 5.90 -29.72 -16.87
N LEU A 118 5.22 -29.51 -15.74
CA LEU A 118 5.50 -28.45 -14.76
C LEU A 118 6.95 -28.34 -14.25
N PRO A 119 7.73 -29.43 -14.04
CA PRO A 119 9.09 -29.30 -13.51
C PRO A 119 10.01 -28.43 -14.39
N LYS A 120 9.82 -28.45 -15.70
CA LYS A 120 10.66 -27.72 -16.68
C LYS A 120 10.19 -26.28 -16.94
N MET A 121 8.97 -25.93 -16.53
CA MET A 121 8.38 -24.61 -16.77
C MET A 121 9.03 -23.53 -15.89
N LYS A 122 9.37 -22.40 -16.52
CA LYS A 122 9.83 -21.17 -15.85
C LYS A 122 8.62 -20.31 -15.46
N ARG A 123 8.87 -19.25 -14.70
CA ARG A 123 7.80 -18.41 -14.16
C ARG A 123 6.83 -17.86 -15.24
N PRO A 124 7.32 -17.29 -16.36
CA PRO A 124 6.42 -16.81 -17.42
C PRO A 124 5.54 -17.93 -18.02
N ASP A 125 6.10 -19.13 -18.21
CA ASP A 125 5.34 -20.28 -18.73
C ASP A 125 4.23 -20.70 -17.75
N LEU A 126 4.51 -20.65 -16.45
CA LEU A 126 3.53 -20.96 -15.40
C LEU A 126 2.41 -19.92 -15.39
N ASP A 127 2.75 -18.63 -15.47
CA ASP A 127 1.76 -17.55 -15.45
C ASP A 127 0.85 -17.60 -16.68
N GLN A 128 1.41 -17.84 -17.87
CA GLN A 128 0.63 -18.08 -19.08
C GLN A 128 -0.31 -19.28 -18.90
N LYS A 129 0.20 -20.40 -18.39
CA LYS A 129 -0.62 -21.59 -18.19
C LYS A 129 -1.71 -21.38 -17.14
N MET A 130 -1.46 -20.58 -16.10
CA MET A 130 -2.49 -20.18 -15.13
C MET A 130 -3.62 -19.42 -15.82
N ALA A 131 -3.30 -18.43 -16.66
CA ALA A 131 -4.31 -17.66 -17.39
C ALA A 131 -5.14 -18.52 -18.37
N GLU A 132 -4.56 -19.58 -18.95
CA GLU A 132 -5.28 -20.50 -19.84
C GLU A 132 -6.22 -21.46 -19.09
N VAL A 133 -5.91 -21.82 -17.84
CA VAL A 133 -6.58 -22.91 -17.10
C VAL A 133 -7.51 -22.39 -16.00
N TYR A 134 -7.21 -21.22 -15.44
CA TYR A 134 -7.95 -20.62 -14.34
C TYR A 134 -8.61 -19.31 -14.76
N SER A 135 -9.94 -19.25 -14.62
CA SER A 135 -10.65 -17.97 -14.49
C SER A 135 -10.44 -17.37 -13.10
N GLU A 136 -10.70 -16.07 -12.94
CA GLU A 136 -10.69 -15.38 -11.64
C GLU A 136 -11.57 -16.12 -10.61
N GLU A 137 -12.81 -16.46 -10.96
CA GLU A 137 -13.75 -17.18 -10.08
C GLU A 137 -13.19 -18.51 -9.52
N ASN A 138 -12.42 -19.24 -10.33
CA ASN A 138 -11.84 -20.52 -9.93
C ASN A 138 -10.50 -20.35 -9.18
N LEU A 139 -9.88 -19.17 -9.28
CA LEU A 139 -8.62 -18.83 -8.64
C LEU A 139 -8.82 -18.15 -7.28
N ALA A 140 -9.85 -17.32 -7.16
CA ALA A 140 -10.25 -16.63 -5.93
C ALA A 140 -10.21 -17.51 -4.67
N PRO A 141 -10.78 -18.74 -4.64
CA PRO A 141 -10.78 -19.56 -3.43
C PRO A 141 -9.42 -20.19 -3.09
N LEU A 142 -8.40 -20.08 -3.96
CA LEU A 142 -7.11 -20.72 -3.73
C LEU A 142 -6.17 -19.87 -2.87
N PHE A 143 -6.36 -18.54 -2.83
CA PHE A 143 -5.58 -17.64 -1.98
C PHE A 143 -6.21 -16.24 -1.91
N ASP A 144 -6.03 -15.56 -0.77
CA ASP A 144 -6.63 -14.24 -0.50
C ASP A 144 -5.62 -13.07 -0.58
N LEU A 145 -4.34 -13.36 -0.84
CA LEU A 145 -3.30 -12.32 -0.95
C LEU A 145 -3.53 -11.48 -2.21
N ARG A 146 -3.67 -10.16 -2.05
CA ARG A 146 -3.78 -9.21 -3.17
C ARG A 146 -2.72 -8.12 -3.07
N GLY A 147 -2.22 -7.68 -4.22
CA GLY A 147 -1.41 -6.48 -4.32
C GLY A 147 -2.27 -5.23 -4.39
N TYR A 148 -1.67 -4.09 -4.04
CA TYR A 148 -2.23 -2.78 -4.37
C TYR A 148 -1.53 -2.23 -5.60
N VAL A 149 -2.28 -1.57 -6.46
CA VAL A 149 -1.73 -0.86 -7.62
C VAL A 149 -2.38 0.51 -7.78
N LEU A 150 -1.59 1.49 -8.21
CA LEU A 150 -2.10 2.82 -8.50
C LEU A 150 -2.98 2.78 -9.75
N THR A 151 -4.09 3.51 -9.71
CA THR A 151 -4.84 3.87 -10.92
C THR A 151 -4.11 5.00 -11.66
N GLU A 152 -4.58 5.37 -12.84
CA GLU A 152 -4.09 6.56 -13.57
C GLU A 152 -4.15 7.81 -12.67
N LYS A 153 -5.30 8.05 -12.02
CA LYS A 153 -5.48 9.12 -11.02
C LYS A 153 -4.43 9.05 -9.91
N GLY A 154 -4.14 7.86 -9.39
CA GLY A 154 -3.11 7.65 -8.36
C GLY A 154 -1.70 8.00 -8.85
N GLN A 155 -1.36 7.62 -10.07
CA GLN A 155 -0.06 7.89 -10.70
C GLN A 155 0.13 9.38 -10.96
N GLU A 156 -0.86 10.04 -11.55
CA GLU A 156 -0.83 11.50 -11.80
C GLU A 156 -0.70 12.29 -10.50
N THR A 157 -1.46 11.91 -9.49
CA THR A 157 -1.40 12.54 -8.16
C THR A 157 -0.02 12.38 -7.53
N LEU A 158 0.56 11.18 -7.60
CA LEU A 158 1.90 10.96 -7.07
C LEU A 158 2.95 11.79 -7.83
N ALA A 159 2.84 11.86 -9.16
CA ALA A 159 3.74 12.63 -10.01
C ALA A 159 3.63 14.15 -9.80
N ALA A 160 2.47 14.65 -9.38
CA ALA A 160 2.23 16.06 -9.08
C ALA A 160 2.86 16.54 -7.76
N HIS A 161 3.30 15.61 -6.89
CA HIS A 161 3.82 15.92 -5.55
C HIS A 161 5.22 15.34 -5.25
N PRO A 162 6.22 15.55 -6.12
CA PRO A 162 7.57 15.02 -5.91
C PRO A 162 8.22 15.57 -4.63
N GLU A 163 7.90 16.81 -4.24
CA GLU A 163 8.46 17.48 -3.08
C GLU A 163 8.11 16.78 -1.75
N ILE A 164 6.98 16.09 -1.68
CA ILE A 164 6.58 15.31 -0.50
C ILE A 164 7.41 14.03 -0.41
N VAL A 165 7.64 13.38 -1.55
CA VAL A 165 8.43 12.14 -1.65
C VAL A 165 9.91 12.40 -1.37
N GLU A 166 10.48 13.47 -1.92
CA GLU A 166 11.88 13.87 -1.70
C GLU A 166 12.19 14.15 -0.22
N ARG A 167 11.20 14.64 0.54
CA ARG A 167 11.32 14.91 1.97
C ARG A 167 11.16 13.66 2.84
N HIS A 168 10.64 12.57 2.30
CA HIS A 168 10.56 11.31 3.01
C HIS A 168 11.97 10.72 3.16
N PRO A 169 12.35 10.15 4.32
CA PRO A 169 13.62 9.45 4.45
C PRO A 169 13.70 8.26 3.49
N GLN A 170 14.59 8.35 2.50
CA GLN A 170 14.85 7.28 1.53
C GLN A 170 16.15 6.56 1.90
N LYS A 171 16.15 5.22 1.79
CA LYS A 171 17.42 4.48 1.86
C LYS A 171 18.23 4.82 0.60
N LYS A 172 19.39 5.43 0.78
CA LYS A 172 20.41 5.51 -0.27
C LYS A 172 21.05 4.13 -0.36
N PHE A 173 20.98 3.52 -1.54
CA PHE A 173 21.73 2.30 -1.86
C PHE A 173 23.07 2.69 -2.48
#